data_AF-A0A545SEC2-F1
#
_entry.id   AF-A0A545SEC2-F1
#
_cell.length_a   1.000
_cell.length_b   1.000
_cell.length_c   1.000
_cell.angle_alpha   90.00
_cell.angle_beta   90.00
_cell.angle_gamma   90.00
#
_symmetry.space_group_name_H-M   'P 1'
#
loop_
_entity.id
_entity.type
_entity.pdbx_description
1 polymer ?
#
loop_
_entity_poly.entity_id
_entity_poly.type
_entity_poly.pdbx_seq_one_letter_code
_entity_poly.pdbx_strand_id
1 'polypeptide(L)'
;MTLDKGELFFSDKAILFEGVVERLLMPIFIKKLDASNITKLSEQYISYIEVGGAYMNKFKELLEFLDIRTLIITDIDSVEKTITNKKGNQQTTYPKCEITSKSELYTSNICLKSWLPNKTKISDLLDATDEDKTSNKIRVAYQIKINSTEIKCGRSFEEAFMLDNLQYALDKKQDLASVSSKLSAYSTVDEIKTNSFKIVESVKKTDFAFDLLSNQDGWNVPTYIKEGLIWLSQQ
;
A
#
# COMPACT_ATOMS: atom_id res chain seq x y z
N MET A 1 -5.24 14.89 -18.84
CA MET A 1 -3.80 15.08 -19.12
C MET A 1 -3.20 13.69 -19.23
N THR A 2 -2.89 13.28 -20.46
CA THR A 2 -2.36 11.95 -20.80
C THR A 2 -0.96 11.83 -20.21
N LEU A 3 -0.75 10.93 -19.24
CA LEU A 3 0.58 10.63 -18.70
C LEU A 3 1.43 10.04 -19.84
N ASP A 4 2.36 10.82 -20.37
CA ASP A 4 3.40 10.29 -21.24
C ASP A 4 4.47 9.66 -20.34
N LYS A 5 4.74 8.36 -20.52
CA LYS A 5 5.80 7.63 -19.81
C LYS A 5 7.19 8.24 -20.06
N GLY A 6 7.32 9.12 -21.06
CA GLY A 6 8.52 9.91 -21.34
C GLY A 6 8.92 10.91 -20.25
N GLU A 7 8.01 11.33 -19.34
CA GLU A 7 8.35 12.27 -18.25
C GLU A 7 9.44 11.71 -17.32
N LEU A 8 9.54 10.38 -17.21
CA LEU A 8 10.55 9.71 -16.38
C LEU A 8 11.99 10.08 -16.74
N PHE A 9 12.26 10.40 -18.02
CA PHE A 9 13.60 10.78 -18.47
C PHE A 9 14.00 12.20 -18.06
N PHE A 10 13.04 13.02 -17.63
CA PHE A 10 13.26 14.42 -17.26
C PHE A 10 12.98 14.69 -15.78
N SER A 11 12.53 13.69 -15.03
CA SER A 11 12.21 13.83 -13.61
C SER A 11 13.44 13.66 -12.73
N ASP A 12 13.53 14.47 -11.67
CA ASP A 12 14.51 14.26 -10.61
C ASP A 12 14.18 13.02 -9.77
N LYS A 13 12.88 12.71 -9.66
CA LYS A 13 12.34 11.65 -8.81
C LYS A 13 11.16 10.96 -9.47
N ALA A 14 10.90 9.71 -9.07
CA ALA A 14 9.76 8.95 -9.56
C ALA A 14 8.98 8.27 -8.42
N ILE A 15 7.66 8.18 -8.59
CA ILE A 15 6.80 7.33 -7.77
C ILE A 15 6.07 6.34 -8.68
N LEU A 16 6.27 5.05 -8.41
CA LEU A 16 5.62 3.96 -9.09
C LEU A 16 4.50 3.39 -8.21
N PHE A 17 3.33 3.17 -8.79
CA PHE A 17 2.15 2.66 -8.11
C PHE A 17 1.70 1.32 -8.67
N GLU A 18 1.38 0.39 -7.77
CA GLU A 18 0.67 -0.83 -8.13
C GLU A 18 -0.76 -0.56 -8.59
N GLY A 19 -1.47 0.37 -7.93
CA GLY A 19 -2.88 0.65 -8.16
C GLY A 19 -3.23 2.10 -8.48
N VAL A 20 -4.46 2.28 -8.98
CA VAL A 20 -5.02 3.60 -9.31
C VAL A 20 -5.31 4.46 -8.09
N VAL A 21 -5.61 3.83 -6.93
CA VAL A 21 -6.05 4.53 -5.73
C VAL A 21 -4.94 5.40 -5.17
N GLU A 22 -3.76 4.82 -5.03
CA GLU A 22 -2.56 5.47 -4.54
C GLU A 22 -2.17 6.63 -5.46
N ARG A 23 -2.28 6.44 -6.79
CA ARG A 23 -2.03 7.51 -7.76
C ARG A 23 -3.03 8.66 -7.62
N LEU A 24 -4.32 8.37 -7.47
CA LEU A 24 -5.36 9.40 -7.33
C LEU A 24 -5.19 10.21 -6.05
N LEU A 25 -4.77 9.57 -4.95
CA LEU A 25 -4.63 10.20 -3.64
C LEU A 25 -3.26 10.85 -3.41
N MET A 26 -2.25 10.52 -4.22
CA MET A 26 -0.87 11.01 -4.04
C MET A 26 -0.76 12.54 -3.93
N PRO A 27 -1.43 13.35 -4.77
CA PRO A 27 -1.36 14.81 -4.62
C PRO A 27 -1.83 15.30 -3.24
N ILE A 28 -2.82 14.63 -2.65
CA ILE A 28 -3.33 14.96 -1.31
C ILE A 28 -2.34 14.55 -0.24
N PHE A 29 -1.72 13.37 -0.38
CA PHE A 29 -0.69 12.91 0.56
C PHE A 29 0.48 13.88 0.61
N ILE A 30 1.01 14.28 -0.55
CA ILE A 30 2.09 15.28 -0.64
C ILE A 30 1.65 16.61 -0.02
N LYS A 31 0.47 17.11 -0.37
CA LYS A 31 -0.04 18.37 0.19
C LYS A 31 -0.13 18.34 1.73
N LYS A 32 -0.61 17.24 2.32
CA LYS A 32 -0.72 17.08 3.78
C LYS A 32 0.66 17.08 4.46
N LEU A 33 1.64 16.38 3.88
CA LEU A 33 3.00 16.29 4.43
C LEU A 33 3.79 17.60 4.28
N ASP A 34 3.69 18.25 3.13
CA ASP A 34 4.32 19.55 2.87
C ASP A 34 3.71 20.65 3.75
N ALA A 35 2.38 20.67 3.94
CA ALA A 35 1.72 21.62 4.84
C ALA A 35 2.14 21.47 6.31
N SER A 36 2.60 20.28 6.69
CA SER A 36 3.13 19.98 8.02
C SER A 36 4.65 20.23 8.12
N ASN A 37 5.28 20.81 7.09
CA ASN A 37 6.74 20.98 6.95
C ASN A 37 7.56 19.70 7.14
N ILE A 38 6.94 18.53 6.91
CA ILE A 38 7.61 17.23 6.99
C ILE A 38 8.45 16.99 5.73
N THR A 39 7.96 17.45 4.59
CA THR A 39 8.58 17.30 3.27
C THR A 39 8.51 18.60 2.47
N LYS A 40 9.16 18.63 1.30
CA LYS A 40 9.02 19.67 0.26
C LYS A 40 8.85 19.03 -1.12
N LEU A 41 7.99 18.02 -1.21
CA LEU A 41 7.88 17.17 -2.41
C LEU A 41 7.19 17.90 -3.56
N SER A 42 6.29 18.85 -3.29
CA SER A 42 5.63 19.66 -4.33
C SER A 42 6.59 20.53 -5.14
N GLU A 43 7.80 20.78 -4.63
CA GLU A 43 8.86 21.56 -5.27
C GLU A 43 9.89 20.68 -6.00
N GLN A 44 9.76 19.35 -5.92
CA GLN A 44 10.70 18.38 -6.49
C GLN A 44 10.04 17.73 -7.70
N TYR A 45 10.61 17.86 -8.90
CA TYR A 45 10.01 17.39 -10.14
C TYR A 45 9.83 15.85 -10.14
N ILE A 46 8.68 15.38 -9.66
CA ILE A 46 8.34 13.97 -9.48
C ILE A 46 7.46 13.47 -10.64
N SER A 47 7.89 12.42 -11.31
CA SER A 47 7.03 11.66 -12.23
C SER A 47 6.23 10.59 -11.49
N TYR A 48 4.96 10.46 -11.85
CA TYR A 48 4.04 9.46 -11.31
C TYR A 48 3.78 8.39 -12.36
N ILE A 49 3.97 7.11 -12.04
CA ILE A 49 3.77 6.01 -13.00
C ILE A 49 2.90 4.91 -12.38
N GLU A 50 1.73 4.67 -12.96
CA GLU A 50 0.92 3.48 -12.65
C GLU A 50 1.39 2.31 -13.52
N VAL A 51 1.93 1.27 -12.89
CA VAL A 51 2.56 0.13 -13.60
C VAL A 51 1.69 -1.12 -13.55
N GLY A 52 0.87 -1.28 -12.50
CA GLY A 52 0.20 -2.54 -12.19
C GLY A 52 1.15 -3.56 -11.56
N GLY A 53 0.71 -4.26 -10.51
CA GLY A 53 1.58 -5.13 -9.69
C GLY A 53 2.34 -6.22 -10.45
N ALA A 54 1.76 -6.75 -11.54
CA ALA A 54 2.38 -7.80 -12.35
C ALA A 54 3.60 -7.35 -13.16
N TYR A 55 3.83 -6.04 -13.32
CA TYR A 55 4.86 -5.50 -14.20
C TYR A 55 5.94 -4.68 -13.52
N MET A 56 5.87 -4.46 -12.19
CA MET A 56 6.85 -3.66 -11.45
C MET A 56 8.29 -4.13 -11.68
N ASN A 57 8.53 -5.43 -11.67
CA ASN A 57 9.86 -5.99 -11.89
C ASN A 57 10.46 -5.69 -13.26
N LYS A 58 9.63 -5.41 -14.27
CA LYS A 58 10.11 -5.04 -15.60
C LYS A 58 10.70 -3.63 -15.64
N PHE A 59 10.40 -2.80 -14.64
CA PHE A 59 10.97 -1.45 -14.51
C PHE A 59 12.31 -1.45 -13.78
N LYS A 60 12.72 -2.57 -13.17
CA LYS A 60 13.98 -2.66 -12.41
C LYS A 60 15.18 -2.19 -13.22
N GLU A 61 15.43 -2.84 -14.36
CA GLU A 61 16.59 -2.53 -15.20
C GLU A 61 16.56 -1.09 -15.72
N LEU A 62 15.36 -0.57 -16.05
CA LEU A 62 15.20 0.81 -16.49
C LEU A 62 15.50 1.81 -15.38
N LEU A 63 14.96 1.59 -14.17
CA LEU A 63 15.16 2.51 -13.04
C LEU A 63 16.61 2.50 -12.54
N GLU A 64 17.24 1.33 -12.52
CA GLU A 64 18.67 1.20 -12.21
C GLU A 64 19.53 1.88 -13.29
N PHE A 65 19.15 1.79 -14.57
CA PHE A 65 19.83 2.47 -15.66
C PHE A 65 19.68 4.01 -15.61
N LEU A 66 18.47 4.50 -15.30
CA LEU A 66 18.21 5.95 -15.20
C LEU A 66 18.84 6.59 -13.97
N ASP A 67 19.15 5.80 -12.93
CA ASP A 67 19.75 6.25 -11.68
C ASP A 67 18.99 7.44 -11.04
N ILE A 68 17.65 7.36 -11.10
CA ILE A 68 16.73 8.35 -10.53
C ILE A 68 16.18 7.90 -9.18
N ARG A 69 15.94 8.85 -8.28
CA ARG A 69 15.40 8.55 -6.94
C ARG A 69 13.95 8.10 -7.05
N THR A 70 13.70 6.83 -6.74
CA THR A 70 12.43 6.17 -7.04
C THR A 70 11.81 5.54 -5.80
N LEU A 71 10.54 5.88 -5.55
CA LEU A 71 9.70 5.22 -4.57
C LEU A 71 8.71 4.30 -5.28
N ILE A 72 8.68 3.03 -4.91
CA ILE A 72 7.69 2.05 -5.38
C ILE A 72 6.69 1.84 -4.24
N ILE A 73 5.40 2.02 -4.50
CA ILE A 73 4.31 1.79 -3.55
C ILE A 73 3.50 0.60 -4.04
N THR A 74 3.40 -0.44 -3.21
CA THR A 74 2.81 -1.72 -3.58
C THR A 74 2.09 -2.38 -2.40
N ASP A 75 1.11 -3.22 -2.69
CA ASP A 75 0.38 -4.01 -1.70
C ASP A 75 1.22 -5.24 -1.27
N ILE A 76 1.14 -5.60 0.01
CA ILE A 76 1.80 -6.80 0.56
C ILE A 76 1.13 -8.08 0.08
N ASP A 77 -0.17 -8.02 -0.19
CA ASP A 77 -0.89 -8.98 -1.01
C ASP A 77 -0.81 -10.41 -0.44
N SER A 78 -1.13 -10.55 0.85
CA SER A 78 -1.04 -11.82 1.60
C SER A 78 -1.96 -12.91 1.06
N VAL A 79 -1.42 -14.12 1.04
CA VAL A 79 -2.08 -15.38 0.68
C VAL A 79 -1.68 -16.49 1.65
N GLU A 80 -2.61 -17.42 1.86
CA GLU A 80 -2.39 -18.61 2.68
C GLU A 80 -2.25 -19.84 1.78
N LYS A 81 -1.27 -20.70 2.03
CA LYS A 81 -1.13 -21.95 1.28
C LYS A 81 -2.15 -22.97 1.77
N THR A 82 -3.15 -23.30 0.95
CA THR A 82 -4.15 -24.34 1.24
C THR A 82 -3.93 -25.55 0.34
N ILE A 83 -3.94 -26.75 0.93
CA ILE A 83 -3.92 -28.01 0.18
C ILE A 83 -5.33 -28.61 0.26
N THR A 84 -6.01 -28.71 -0.88
CA THR A 84 -7.35 -29.30 -0.98
C THR A 84 -7.30 -30.58 -1.80
N ASN A 85 -8.07 -31.59 -1.41
CA ASN A 85 -8.26 -32.80 -2.22
C ASN A 85 -9.51 -32.62 -3.07
N LYS A 86 -9.35 -32.39 -4.37
CA LYS A 86 -10.47 -32.27 -5.31
C LYS A 86 -10.41 -33.44 -6.28
N LYS A 87 -11.42 -34.32 -6.22
CA LYS A 87 -11.53 -35.53 -7.07
C LYS A 87 -10.31 -36.48 -6.98
N GLY A 88 -9.78 -36.68 -5.77
CA GLY A 88 -8.65 -37.59 -5.54
C GLY A 88 -7.27 -37.02 -5.88
N ASN A 89 -7.18 -35.80 -6.42
CA ASN A 89 -5.92 -35.11 -6.66
C ASN A 89 -5.70 -34.01 -5.62
N GLN A 90 -4.47 -33.93 -5.10
CA GLN A 90 -4.02 -32.82 -4.26
C GLN A 90 -3.87 -31.56 -5.13
N GLN A 91 -4.59 -30.50 -4.77
CA GLN A 91 -4.50 -29.18 -5.39
C GLN A 91 -4.00 -28.18 -4.34
N THR A 92 -2.89 -27.51 -4.64
CA THR A 92 -2.41 -26.38 -3.84
C THR A 92 -3.01 -25.09 -4.37
N THR A 93 -3.67 -24.32 -3.51
CA THR A 93 -4.22 -23.00 -3.80
C THR A 93 -3.63 -21.95 -2.86
N TYR A 94 -3.66 -20.70 -3.29
CA TYR A 94 -3.19 -19.55 -2.52
C TYR A 94 -4.30 -18.49 -2.41
N PRO A 95 -5.40 -18.77 -1.68
CA PRO A 95 -6.44 -17.78 -1.43
C PRO A 95 -5.90 -16.54 -0.72
N LYS A 96 -6.51 -15.38 -1.03
CA LYS A 96 -6.28 -14.14 -0.30
C LYS A 96 -6.68 -14.31 1.16
N CYS A 97 -5.89 -13.77 2.08
CA CYS A 97 -6.17 -13.89 3.51
C CYS A 97 -5.77 -12.63 4.27
N GLU A 98 -6.41 -12.43 5.42
CA GLU A 98 -5.99 -11.44 6.42
C GLU A 98 -4.62 -11.79 7.00
N ILE A 99 -3.84 -10.76 7.36
CA ILE A 99 -2.57 -10.95 8.06
C ILE A 99 -2.84 -11.19 9.55
N THR A 100 -2.71 -12.46 9.97
CA THR A 100 -2.87 -12.88 11.36
C THR A 100 -1.73 -13.80 11.77
N SER A 101 -1.54 -14.00 13.08
CA SER A 101 -0.51 -14.88 13.64
C SER A 101 -0.83 -16.38 13.57
N LYS A 102 -1.98 -16.76 12.99
CA LYS A 102 -2.52 -18.13 13.09
C LYS A 102 -1.87 -19.13 12.14
N SER A 103 -1.30 -18.66 11.04
CA SER A 103 -0.71 -19.52 10.02
C SER A 103 0.47 -18.85 9.31
N GLU A 104 1.30 -19.64 8.65
CA GLU A 104 2.39 -19.12 7.83
C GLU A 104 1.81 -18.54 6.53
N LEU A 105 1.99 -17.24 6.36
CA LEU A 105 1.46 -16.48 5.23
C LEU A 105 2.56 -16.11 4.25
N TYR A 106 2.19 -16.01 2.98
CA TYR A 106 3.09 -15.67 1.89
C TYR A 106 2.55 -14.46 1.13
N THR A 107 3.42 -13.74 0.42
CA THR A 107 2.99 -12.68 -0.50
C THR A 107 2.77 -13.23 -1.92
N SER A 108 1.70 -12.80 -2.59
CA SER A 108 1.56 -13.00 -4.05
C SER A 108 2.37 -11.98 -4.87
N ASN A 109 2.80 -10.88 -4.26
CA ASN A 109 3.44 -9.75 -4.93
C ASN A 109 4.84 -10.12 -5.46
N ILE A 110 5.01 -10.02 -6.78
CA ILE A 110 6.26 -10.43 -7.45
C ILE A 110 7.40 -9.43 -7.15
N CYS A 111 7.10 -8.15 -6.94
CA CYS A 111 8.11 -7.14 -6.56
C CYS A 111 8.75 -7.47 -5.23
N LEU A 112 7.93 -7.77 -4.22
CA LEU A 112 8.40 -8.14 -2.90
C LEU A 112 9.19 -9.46 -2.90
N LYS A 113 8.77 -10.42 -3.74
CA LYS A 113 9.41 -11.74 -3.84
C LYS A 113 10.76 -11.76 -4.55
N SER A 114 10.94 -10.96 -5.60
CA SER A 114 12.09 -11.12 -6.51
C SER A 114 12.95 -9.87 -6.66
N TRP A 115 12.56 -8.75 -6.07
CA TRP A 115 13.33 -7.51 -6.18
C TRP A 115 13.69 -6.92 -4.81
N LEU A 116 12.74 -6.29 -4.13
CA LEU A 116 12.96 -5.66 -2.84
C LEU A 116 11.72 -5.87 -1.97
N PRO A 117 11.85 -6.45 -0.77
CA PRO A 117 13.09 -6.86 -0.10
C PRO A 117 13.57 -8.29 -0.48
N ASN A 118 13.03 -8.88 -1.55
CA ASN A 118 13.32 -10.27 -1.97
C ASN A 118 12.95 -11.30 -0.88
N LYS A 119 11.76 -11.13 -0.29
CA LYS A 119 11.22 -12.00 0.77
C LYS A 119 9.84 -12.53 0.35
N THR A 120 9.56 -13.78 0.71
CA THR A 120 8.30 -14.45 0.33
C THR A 120 7.31 -14.57 1.49
N LYS A 121 7.81 -14.72 2.73
CA LYS A 121 6.95 -14.85 3.91
C LYS A 121 6.51 -13.48 4.40
N ILE A 122 5.27 -13.37 4.85
CA ILE A 122 4.74 -12.13 5.42
C ILE A 122 5.48 -11.75 6.70
N SER A 123 5.84 -12.72 7.55
CA SER A 123 6.67 -12.46 8.75
C SER A 123 7.94 -11.71 8.41
N ASP A 124 8.68 -12.19 7.42
CA ASP A 124 9.98 -11.65 7.04
C ASP A 124 9.82 -10.28 6.38
N LEU A 125 8.71 -10.04 5.68
CA LEU A 125 8.38 -8.73 5.12
C LEU A 125 8.05 -7.71 6.20
N LEU A 126 7.32 -8.11 7.24
CA LEU A 126 6.94 -7.25 8.36
C LEU A 126 8.13 -6.95 9.29
N ASP A 127 9.14 -7.81 9.32
CA ASP A 127 10.38 -7.64 10.08
C ASP A 127 11.52 -7.01 9.24
N ALA A 128 11.28 -6.73 7.96
CA ALA A 128 12.27 -6.14 7.07
C ALA A 128 12.65 -4.71 7.51
N THR A 129 13.94 -4.44 7.54
CA THR A 129 14.49 -3.12 7.89
C THR A 129 14.38 -2.13 6.73
N ASP A 130 14.78 -0.89 6.95
CA ASP A 130 14.82 0.11 5.89
C ASP A 130 15.87 -0.22 4.82
N GLU A 131 16.97 -0.84 5.21
CA GLU A 131 18.03 -1.32 4.31
C GLU A 131 17.52 -2.47 3.45
N ASP A 132 16.75 -3.41 4.01
CA ASP A 132 16.13 -4.49 3.24
C ASP A 132 15.20 -3.95 2.13
N LYS A 133 14.55 -2.80 2.38
CA LYS A 133 13.57 -2.17 1.48
C LYS A 133 14.20 -1.21 0.47
N THR A 134 15.52 -1.00 0.53
CA THR A 134 16.21 0.03 -0.25
C THR A 134 17.39 -0.58 -1.01
N SER A 135 17.52 -0.26 -2.30
CA SER A 135 18.71 -0.57 -3.10
C SER A 135 19.04 0.61 -4.00
N ASN A 136 20.28 1.10 -3.91
CA ASN A 136 20.71 2.32 -4.59
C ASN A 136 19.74 3.49 -4.30
N LYS A 137 19.21 4.11 -5.36
CA LYS A 137 18.22 5.19 -5.29
C LYS A 137 16.78 4.69 -5.35
N ILE A 138 16.52 3.41 -5.08
CA ILE A 138 15.18 2.80 -5.18
C ILE A 138 14.75 2.29 -3.81
N ARG A 139 13.54 2.64 -3.39
CA ARG A 139 12.91 2.13 -2.17
C ARG A 139 11.53 1.56 -2.47
N VAL A 140 11.18 0.44 -1.83
CA VAL A 140 9.83 -0.11 -1.85
C VAL A 140 9.12 0.15 -0.53
N ALA A 141 7.93 0.74 -0.60
CA ALA A 141 7.02 0.94 0.50
C ALA A 141 5.80 0.02 0.34
N TYR A 142 5.55 -0.77 1.38
CA TYR A 142 4.41 -1.68 1.49
C TYR A 142 3.92 -1.69 2.95
N GLN A 143 2.74 -2.25 3.19
CA GLN A 143 2.07 -2.17 4.49
C GLN A 143 2.93 -2.73 5.64
N ILE A 144 2.92 -2.04 6.76
CA ILE A 144 3.69 -2.36 7.98
C ILE A 144 2.74 -2.64 9.16
N LYS A 145 3.28 -3.21 10.24
CA LYS A 145 2.53 -3.46 11.48
C LYS A 145 1.98 -2.13 12.03
N ILE A 146 0.76 -2.14 12.55
CA ILE A 146 0.15 -0.94 13.19
C ILE A 146 0.97 -0.51 14.41
N ASN A 147 1.50 -1.47 15.16
CA ASN A 147 2.34 -1.22 16.33
C ASN A 147 3.35 -2.36 16.51
N SER A 148 4.31 -2.17 17.42
CA SER A 148 5.38 -3.14 17.69
C SER A 148 4.89 -4.41 18.38
N THR A 149 3.68 -4.43 18.94
CA THR A 149 3.15 -5.52 19.76
C THR A 149 2.19 -6.46 19.02
N GLU A 150 1.55 -5.98 17.94
CA GLU A 150 0.53 -6.72 17.20
C GLU A 150 1.00 -7.03 15.77
N ILE A 151 0.69 -8.23 15.30
CA ILE A 151 0.96 -8.64 13.91
C ILE A 151 -0.03 -8.01 12.92
N LYS A 152 -1.12 -7.38 13.41
CA LYS A 152 -2.17 -6.81 12.55
C LYS A 152 -1.58 -5.76 11.61
N CYS A 153 -1.79 -5.98 10.33
CA CYS A 153 -1.29 -5.20 9.20
C CYS A 153 -2.32 -5.26 8.07
N GLY A 154 -2.42 -4.20 7.27
CA GLY A 154 -3.27 -4.19 6.09
C GLY A 154 -2.73 -5.07 4.98
N ARG A 155 -3.58 -5.86 4.33
CA ARG A 155 -3.22 -6.61 3.11
C ARG A 155 -3.09 -5.70 1.89
N SER A 156 -3.94 -4.67 1.81
CA SER A 156 -4.00 -3.71 0.72
C SER A 156 -3.99 -2.27 1.22
N PHE A 157 -3.87 -1.31 0.31
CA PHE A 157 -4.01 0.11 0.59
C PHE A 157 -5.28 0.42 1.42
N GLU A 158 -6.45 -0.11 1.02
CA GLU A 158 -7.72 0.22 1.68
C GLU A 158 -7.74 -0.23 3.14
N GLU A 159 -7.22 -1.44 3.41
CA GLU A 159 -7.13 -1.95 4.78
C GLU A 159 -6.14 -1.14 5.60
N ALA A 160 -4.96 -0.85 5.06
CA ALA A 160 -3.95 -0.06 5.75
C ALA A 160 -4.44 1.36 6.06
N PHE A 161 -5.12 1.99 5.11
CA PHE A 161 -5.77 3.28 5.33
C PHE A 161 -6.75 3.21 6.50
N MET A 162 -7.62 2.19 6.52
CA MET A 162 -8.61 2.02 7.58
C MET A 162 -7.96 1.82 8.95
N LEU A 163 -6.88 1.04 9.01
CA LEU A 163 -6.13 0.75 10.23
C LEU A 163 -5.39 1.96 10.80
N ASP A 164 -4.82 2.81 9.93
CA ASP A 164 -4.17 4.06 10.34
C ASP A 164 -5.18 5.17 10.69
N ASN A 165 -6.45 4.99 10.33
CA ASN A 165 -7.51 6.00 10.42
C ASN A 165 -8.79 5.47 11.10
N LEU A 166 -8.66 4.61 12.12
CA LEU A 166 -9.80 3.97 12.78
C LEU A 166 -10.84 4.96 13.32
N GLN A 167 -10.40 6.03 13.98
CA GLN A 167 -11.30 7.05 14.52
C GLN A 167 -12.04 7.79 13.40
N TYR A 168 -11.32 8.16 12.34
CA TYR A 168 -11.93 8.77 11.16
C TYR A 168 -12.95 7.83 10.51
N ALA A 169 -12.64 6.53 10.36
CA ALA A 169 -13.57 5.55 9.81
C ALA A 169 -14.85 5.41 10.67
N LEU A 170 -14.72 5.49 12.00
CA LEU A 170 -15.85 5.48 12.92
C LEU A 170 -16.71 6.74 12.79
N ASP A 171 -16.07 7.92 12.79
CA ASP A 171 -16.75 9.22 12.75
C ASP A 171 -17.41 9.48 11.39
N LYS A 172 -16.78 9.04 10.30
CA LYS A 172 -17.20 9.26 8.92
C LYS A 172 -17.89 8.06 8.28
N LYS A 173 -18.33 7.08 9.07
CA LYS A 173 -18.93 5.84 8.54
C LYS A 173 -20.11 6.04 7.58
N GLN A 174 -20.87 7.14 7.72
CA GLN A 174 -21.98 7.46 6.82
C GLN A 174 -21.53 8.19 5.54
N ASP A 175 -20.41 8.91 5.61
CA ASP A 175 -19.87 9.72 4.51
C ASP A 175 -19.00 8.88 3.55
N LEU A 176 -18.54 7.70 3.98
CA LEU A 176 -17.75 6.75 3.19
C LEU A 176 -18.67 5.74 2.48
N ALA A 177 -19.32 6.15 1.39
CA ALA A 177 -20.36 5.38 0.71
C ALA A 177 -19.93 3.96 0.29
N SER A 178 -18.66 3.77 -0.08
CA SER A 178 -18.09 2.49 -0.49
C SER A 178 -18.00 1.44 0.62
N VAL A 179 -17.98 1.87 1.89
CA VAL A 179 -17.84 1.02 3.08
C VAL A 179 -18.96 1.21 4.12
N SER A 180 -19.85 2.18 3.93
CA SER A 180 -20.85 2.60 4.93
C SER A 180 -21.74 1.47 5.43
N SER A 181 -22.26 0.64 4.52
CA SER A 181 -23.12 -0.51 4.85
C SER A 181 -22.42 -1.58 5.71
N LYS A 182 -21.10 -1.71 5.57
CA LYS A 182 -20.30 -2.64 6.38
C LYS A 182 -19.90 -1.98 7.70
N LEU A 183 -19.52 -0.71 7.67
CA LEU A 183 -19.17 0.05 8.87
C LEU A 183 -20.35 0.27 9.81
N SER A 184 -21.59 0.30 9.31
CA SER A 184 -22.78 0.50 10.15
C SER A 184 -22.98 -0.59 11.21
N ALA A 185 -22.39 -1.78 11.02
CA ALA A 185 -22.43 -2.87 11.99
C ALA A 185 -21.49 -2.67 13.19
N TYR A 186 -20.60 -1.67 13.14
CA TYR A 186 -19.57 -1.44 14.15
C TYR A 186 -19.75 -0.08 14.83
N SER A 187 -19.49 -0.05 16.14
CA SER A 187 -19.67 1.14 16.99
C SER A 187 -18.39 1.57 17.70
N THR A 188 -17.32 0.78 17.61
CA THR A 188 -16.03 1.07 18.25
C THR A 188 -14.86 0.91 17.29
N VAL A 189 -13.74 1.57 17.61
CA VAL A 189 -12.49 1.47 16.85
C VAL A 189 -11.91 0.04 16.87
N ASP A 190 -12.06 -0.69 17.98
CA ASP A 190 -11.54 -2.05 18.13
C ASP A 190 -12.30 -3.06 17.26
N GLU A 191 -13.62 -2.89 17.13
CA GLU A 191 -14.44 -3.69 16.22
C GLU A 191 -14.05 -3.47 14.76
N ILE A 192 -13.85 -2.20 14.36
CA ILE A 192 -13.39 -1.85 13.00
C ILE A 192 -11.99 -2.43 12.77
N LYS A 193 -11.07 -2.28 13.71
CA LYS A 193 -9.71 -2.82 13.63
C LYS A 193 -9.74 -4.33 13.42
N THR A 194 -10.51 -5.05 14.22
CA THR A 194 -10.65 -6.51 14.17
C THR A 194 -11.27 -6.99 12.86
N ASN A 195 -12.19 -6.22 12.26
CA ASN A 195 -12.93 -6.62 11.06
C ASN A 195 -12.46 -5.91 9.77
N SER A 196 -11.43 -5.08 9.85
CA SER A 196 -10.90 -4.23 8.77
C SER A 196 -10.77 -4.97 7.44
N PHE A 197 -10.16 -6.16 7.43
CA PHE A 197 -10.04 -7.01 6.25
C PHE A 197 -11.40 -7.28 5.58
N LYS A 198 -12.40 -7.76 6.34
CA LYS A 198 -13.75 -8.05 5.82
C LYS A 198 -14.48 -6.79 5.36
N ILE A 199 -14.25 -5.68 6.05
CA ILE A 199 -14.84 -4.38 5.68
C ILE A 199 -14.36 -4.01 4.28
N VAL A 200 -13.06 -4.08 4.00
CA VAL A 200 -12.51 -3.59 2.72
C VAL A 200 -12.42 -4.65 1.60
N GLU A 201 -12.50 -5.95 1.89
CA GLU A 201 -12.25 -7.05 0.94
C GLU A 201 -13.05 -6.95 -0.38
N SER A 202 -14.30 -6.49 -0.30
CA SER A 202 -15.23 -6.42 -1.43
C SER A 202 -15.44 -4.99 -1.96
N VAL A 203 -14.63 -4.04 -1.49
CA VAL A 203 -14.77 -2.64 -1.87
C VAL A 203 -14.18 -2.41 -3.24
N LYS A 204 -14.91 -1.68 -4.09
CA LYS A 204 -14.36 -1.20 -5.35
C LYS A 204 -13.31 -0.13 -5.05
N LYS A 205 -12.05 -0.44 -5.37
CA LYS A 205 -10.89 0.41 -5.14
C LYS A 205 -11.12 1.88 -5.57
N THR A 206 -11.70 2.11 -6.75
CA THR A 206 -12.00 3.46 -7.25
C THR A 206 -13.04 4.19 -6.41
N ASP A 207 -14.08 3.51 -5.95
CA ASP A 207 -15.16 4.11 -5.15
C ASP A 207 -14.61 4.53 -3.78
N PHE A 208 -13.74 3.71 -3.19
CA PHE A 208 -13.01 4.07 -1.98
C PHE A 208 -12.12 5.31 -2.19
N ALA A 209 -11.41 5.39 -3.31
CA ALA A 209 -10.63 6.58 -3.63
C ALA A 209 -11.52 7.83 -3.71
N PHE A 210 -12.69 7.75 -4.36
CA PHE A 210 -13.63 8.87 -4.45
C PHE A 210 -14.19 9.30 -3.11
N ASP A 211 -14.50 8.37 -2.21
CA ASP A 211 -14.92 8.69 -0.84
C ASP A 211 -13.86 9.54 -0.13
N LEU A 212 -12.58 9.15 -0.23
CA LEU A 212 -11.47 9.86 0.41
C LEU A 212 -11.16 11.20 -0.24
N LEU A 213 -11.28 11.29 -1.57
CA LEU A 213 -11.18 12.55 -2.32
C LEU A 213 -12.28 13.54 -1.94
N SER A 214 -13.47 13.05 -1.62
CA SER A 214 -14.64 13.86 -1.24
C SER A 214 -14.62 14.26 0.24
N ASN A 215 -13.94 13.48 1.08
CA ASN A 215 -13.87 13.67 2.53
C ASN A 215 -12.41 13.79 2.98
N GLN A 216 -11.71 14.87 2.60
CA GLN A 216 -10.26 15.00 2.82
C GLN A 216 -9.85 15.33 4.26
N ASP A 217 -10.80 15.81 5.07
CA ASP A 217 -10.54 16.32 6.41
C ASP A 217 -10.54 15.20 7.46
N GLY A 218 -9.57 15.25 8.38
CA GLY A 218 -9.55 14.39 9.56
C GLY A 218 -8.84 13.04 9.41
N TRP A 219 -8.46 12.62 8.19
CA TRP A 219 -7.61 11.44 7.99
C TRP A 219 -6.14 11.78 7.72
N ASN A 220 -5.27 10.85 8.12
CA ASN A 220 -3.82 10.86 8.00
C ASN A 220 -3.35 9.98 6.83
N VAL A 221 -2.24 10.39 6.21
CA VAL A 221 -1.56 9.59 5.19
C VAL A 221 -1.16 8.24 5.80
N PRO A 222 -1.43 7.09 5.15
CA PRO A 222 -1.01 5.79 5.66
C PRO A 222 0.48 5.75 5.97
N THR A 223 0.84 5.14 7.09
CA THR A 223 2.17 5.25 7.70
C THR A 223 3.28 4.80 6.74
N TYR A 224 3.10 3.67 6.06
CA TYR A 224 4.08 3.15 5.11
C TYR A 224 4.29 4.08 3.89
N ILE A 225 3.24 4.76 3.42
CA ILE A 225 3.32 5.76 2.35
C ILE A 225 4.04 7.00 2.87
N LYS A 226 3.68 7.46 4.07
CA LYS A 226 4.34 8.62 4.71
C LYS A 226 5.84 8.39 4.87
N GLU A 227 6.27 7.23 5.38
CA GLU A 227 7.68 6.87 5.50
C GLU A 227 8.38 6.85 4.13
N GLY A 228 7.74 6.26 3.12
CA GLY A 228 8.24 6.26 1.75
C GLY A 228 8.42 7.67 1.17
N LEU A 229 7.44 8.56 1.36
CA LEU A 229 7.48 9.94 0.89
C LEU A 229 8.54 10.78 1.62
N ILE A 230 8.71 10.58 2.93
CA ILE A 230 9.80 11.21 3.69
C ILE A 230 11.14 10.80 3.10
N TRP A 231 11.37 9.50 2.91
CA TRP A 231 12.60 9.00 2.28
C TRP A 231 12.80 9.56 0.87
N LEU A 232 11.73 9.68 0.08
CA LEU A 232 11.79 10.23 -1.26
C LEU A 232 12.15 11.72 -1.23
N SER A 233 11.67 12.47 -0.24
CA SER A 233 11.89 13.92 -0.13
C SER A 233 13.32 14.33 0.18
N GLN A 234 14.10 13.41 0.77
CA GLN A 234 15.51 13.59 1.06
C GLN A 234 16.31 13.70 -0.25
N GLN A 235 17.44 14.42 -0.20
CA GLN A 235 18.37 14.54 -1.33
C GLN A 235 18.89 13.16 -1.74
#